data_AF-A0A1T5BPT4-F1
#
_entry.id   AF-A0A1T5BPT4-F1
#
_cell.length_a   1.000
_cell.length_b   1.000
_cell.length_c   1.000
_cell.angle_alpha   90.00
_cell.angle_beta   90.00
_cell.angle_gamma   90.00
#
_symmetry.space_group_name_H-M   'P 1'
#
loop_
_entity.id
_entity.type
_entity.pdbx_description
1 polymer ?
#
loop_
_entity_poly.entity_id
_entity_poly.type
_entity_poly.pdbx_seq_one_letter_code
_entity_poly.pdbx_strand_id
1 'polypeptide(L)'
;MTIHPSWEAKPASIRFALAASAVVGDIREPAVAILDRLQRYPAAKQIEAAMAAAVVLATSVGLDAHDLVTRAKRQLVDLEATETSFLALADYAKGELK
;
A
#
# COMPACT_ATOMS: atom_id res chain seq x y z
N MET A 1 -33.46 17.20 28.75
CA MET A 1 -32.10 17.49 28.28
C MET A 1 -31.55 16.19 27.72
N THR A 2 -31.72 15.98 26.41
CA THR A 2 -31.41 14.71 25.75
C THR A 2 -29.96 14.76 25.27
N ILE A 3 -29.11 13.91 25.85
CA ILE A 3 -27.69 13.83 25.48
C ILE A 3 -27.62 12.99 24.20
N HIS A 4 -27.34 13.62 23.06
CA HIS A 4 -27.03 12.92 21.82
C HIS A 4 -25.58 12.38 21.91
N PRO A 5 -25.34 11.07 21.76
CA PRO A 5 -23.98 10.55 21.74
C PRO A 5 -23.36 10.82 20.36
N SER A 6 -22.32 11.66 20.32
CA SER A 6 -21.61 12.13 19.11
C SER A 6 -20.59 11.10 18.58
N TRP A 7 -21.03 9.89 18.25
CA TRP A 7 -20.14 8.85 17.70
C TRP A 7 -20.15 8.75 16.17
N GLU A 8 -20.72 9.72 15.45
CA GLU A 8 -20.42 9.89 14.01
C GLU A 8 -18.97 10.37 13.85
N ALA A 9 -18.02 9.46 14.05
CA ALA A 9 -16.69 9.61 13.50
C ALA A 9 -16.88 9.75 11.98
N LYS A 10 -16.82 10.99 11.47
CA LYS A 10 -16.72 11.22 10.02
C LYS A 10 -15.64 10.27 9.51
N PRO A 11 -15.91 9.46 8.46
CA PRO A 11 -14.88 8.61 7.90
C PRO A 11 -13.71 9.53 7.56
N ALA A 12 -12.59 9.31 8.26
CA ALA A 12 -11.42 10.11 8.04
C ALA A 12 -11.09 10.04 6.56
N SER A 13 -10.86 11.19 5.92
CA SER A 13 -10.55 11.20 4.49
C SER A 13 -9.41 10.21 4.21
N ILE A 14 -9.43 9.53 3.06
CA ILE A 14 -8.36 8.58 2.69
C ILE A 14 -6.98 9.23 2.84
N ARG A 15 -6.89 10.54 2.60
CA ARG A 15 -5.71 11.37 2.87
C ARG A 15 -5.29 11.38 4.35
N PHE A 16 -6.23 11.59 5.27
CA PHE A 16 -5.97 11.54 6.71
C PHE A 16 -5.61 10.13 7.17
N ALA A 17 -6.33 9.11 6.71
CA ALA A 17 -6.05 7.71 7.04
C ALA A 17 -4.66 7.30 6.56
N LEU A 18 -4.27 7.70 5.34
CA LEU A 18 -2.92 7.49 4.84
C LEU A 18 -1.89 8.22 5.68
N ALA A 19 -2.10 9.48 6.07
CA ALA A 19 -1.16 10.23 6.90
C ALA A 19 -0.99 9.62 8.31
N ALA A 20 -2.06 9.04 8.87
CA ALA A 20 -2.07 8.41 10.20
C ALA A 20 -1.63 6.93 10.19
N SER A 21 -1.65 6.25 9.04
CA SER A 21 -1.27 4.84 8.94
C SER A 21 0.24 4.67 9.07
N ALA A 22 0.66 4.22 10.24
CA ALA A 22 2.01 3.77 10.58
C ALA A 22 2.11 2.24 10.73
N VAL A 23 1.00 1.51 10.51
CA VAL A 23 0.93 0.06 10.78
C VAL A 23 1.27 -0.71 9.51
N VAL A 24 2.50 -1.20 9.48
CA VAL A 24 3.09 -2.04 8.43
C VAL A 24 2.31 -3.34 8.22
N GLY A 25 1.78 -3.92 9.31
CA GLY A 25 1.12 -5.22 9.31
C GLY A 25 -0.10 -5.29 8.39
N ASP A 26 -0.84 -4.20 8.24
CA ASP A 26 -2.10 -4.17 7.49
C ASP A 26 -1.90 -4.08 5.97
N ILE A 27 -0.68 -3.82 5.50
CA ILE A 27 -0.37 -3.65 4.07
C ILE A 27 0.12 -4.96 3.44
N ARG A 28 0.66 -5.89 4.24
CA ARG A 28 1.30 -7.12 3.74
C ARG A 28 0.34 -7.99 2.92
N GLU A 29 -0.78 -8.38 3.50
CA GLU A 29 -1.73 -9.29 2.86
C GLU A 29 -2.34 -8.68 1.57
N PRO A 30 -2.78 -7.41 1.55
CA PRO A 30 -3.16 -6.73 0.32
C PRO A 30 -2.05 -6.68 -0.74
N ALA A 31 -0.80 -6.42 -0.33
CA ALA A 31 0.34 -6.36 -1.24
C ALA A 31 0.62 -7.72 -1.89
N VAL A 32 0.60 -8.81 -1.10
CA VAL A 32 0.76 -10.18 -1.61
C VAL A 32 -0.36 -10.53 -2.59
N ALA A 33 -1.62 -10.20 -2.28
CA ALA A 33 -2.75 -10.46 -3.17
C ALA A 33 -2.63 -9.73 -4.53
N ILE A 34 -2.12 -8.50 -4.52
CA ILE A 34 -1.84 -7.76 -5.76
C ILE A 34 -0.73 -8.44 -6.57
N LEU A 35 0.36 -8.83 -5.91
CA LEU A 35 1.49 -9.48 -6.58
C LEU A 35 1.10 -10.84 -7.16
N ASP A 36 0.38 -11.68 -6.41
CA ASP A 36 -0.16 -12.97 -6.88
C ASP A 36 -1.00 -12.80 -8.15
N ARG A 37 -1.86 -11.78 -8.17
CA ARG A 37 -2.69 -11.47 -9.34
C ARG A 37 -1.85 -11.06 -10.56
N LEU A 38 -0.74 -10.36 -10.34
CA LEU A 38 0.16 -9.91 -11.40
C LEU A 38 1.01 -11.05 -11.97
N GLN A 39 1.29 -12.12 -11.22
CA GLN A 39 2.09 -13.25 -11.70
C GLN A 39 1.53 -13.92 -12.97
N ARG A 40 0.24 -13.69 -13.29
CA ARG A 40 -0.42 -14.19 -14.50
C ARG A 40 0.00 -13.47 -15.79
N TYR A 41 0.82 -12.42 -15.70
CA TYR A 41 1.25 -11.58 -16.83
C TYR A 41 2.76 -11.66 -17.03
N PRO A 42 3.29 -11.33 -18.23
CA PRO A 42 4.74 -11.21 -18.45
C PRO A 42 5.37 -10.18 -17.50
N ALA A 43 6.58 -10.45 -16.99
CA ALA A 43 7.25 -9.63 -15.97
C ALA A 43 7.26 -8.12 -16.29
N ALA A 44 7.57 -7.73 -17.54
CA ALA A 44 7.54 -6.33 -17.97
C ALA A 44 6.16 -5.68 -17.80
N LYS A 45 5.08 -6.44 -18.07
CA LYS A 45 3.69 -5.97 -17.92
C LYS A 45 3.23 -5.92 -16.48
N GLN A 46 3.82 -6.70 -15.58
CA GLN A 46 3.50 -6.66 -14.15
C GLN A 46 3.85 -5.30 -13.55
N ILE A 47 5.06 -4.80 -13.84
CA ILE A 47 5.55 -3.52 -13.34
C ILE A 47 4.73 -2.37 -13.92
N GLU A 48 4.52 -2.36 -15.24
CA GLU A 48 3.69 -1.34 -15.91
C GLU A 48 2.26 -1.30 -15.34
N ALA A 49 1.64 -2.47 -15.14
CA ALA A 49 0.28 -2.57 -14.59
C ALA A 49 0.20 -2.09 -13.13
N ALA A 50 1.17 -2.48 -12.29
CA ALA A 50 1.24 -2.05 -10.90
C ALA A 50 1.37 -0.52 -10.78
N MET A 51 2.25 0.07 -11.59
CA MET A 51 2.47 1.53 -11.59
C MET A 51 1.25 2.28 -12.13
N ALA A 52 0.63 1.79 -13.21
CA ALA A 52 -0.60 2.39 -13.73
C ALA A 52 -1.74 2.35 -12.69
N ALA A 53 -1.92 1.22 -12.01
CA ALA A 53 -2.91 1.08 -10.94
C ALA A 53 -2.64 2.04 -9.77
N ALA A 54 -1.37 2.16 -9.34
CA ALA A 54 -0.98 3.07 -8.27
C ALA A 54 -1.30 4.54 -8.62
N VAL A 55 -0.99 4.97 -9.85
CA VAL A 55 -1.29 6.33 -10.32
C VAL A 55 -2.80 6.59 -10.37
N VAL A 56 -3.59 5.63 -10.88
CA VAL A 56 -5.06 5.76 -10.92
C VAL A 56 -5.64 5.88 -9.51
N LEU A 57 -5.19 5.03 -8.57
CA LEU A 57 -5.66 5.08 -7.19
C LEU A 57 -5.31 6.41 -6.52
N ALA A 58 -4.07 6.87 -6.64
CA ALA A 58 -3.63 8.16 -6.11
C ALA A 58 -4.45 9.33 -6.66
N THR A 59 -4.63 9.37 -7.98
CA THR A 59 -5.39 10.41 -8.67
C THR A 59 -6.85 10.42 -8.22
N SER A 60 -7.46 9.24 -8.03
CA SER A 60 -8.87 9.11 -7.64
C SER A 60 -9.19 9.72 -6.26
N VAL A 61 -8.19 9.86 -5.39
CA VAL A 61 -8.33 10.44 -4.04
C VAL A 61 -7.64 11.80 -3.90
N GLY A 62 -7.22 12.40 -5.03
CA GLY A 62 -6.57 13.72 -5.06
C GLY A 62 -5.19 13.74 -4.39
N LEU A 63 -4.42 12.67 -4.53
CA LEU A 63 -3.04 12.55 -4.07
C LEU A 63 -2.07 12.54 -5.26
N ASP A 64 -0.87 13.10 -5.05
CA ASP A 64 0.22 13.00 -6.02
C ASP A 64 0.89 11.63 -5.91
N ALA A 65 0.90 10.89 -7.01
CA ALA A 65 1.56 9.59 -7.10
C ALA A 65 3.08 9.70 -6.86
N HIS A 66 3.71 10.80 -7.25
CA HIS A 66 5.15 11.01 -7.04
C HIS A 66 5.51 11.12 -5.56
N ASP A 67 4.71 11.87 -4.80
CA ASP A 67 4.85 12.00 -3.35
C ASP A 67 4.64 10.64 -2.66
N LEU A 68 3.67 9.86 -3.11
CA LEU A 68 3.41 8.52 -2.58
C LEU A 68 4.55 7.55 -2.84
N VAL A 69 5.20 7.60 -4.01
CA VAL A 69 6.41 6.80 -4.29
C VAL A 69 7.55 7.21 -3.37
N THR A 70 7.76 8.51 -3.17
CA THR A 70 8.80 9.02 -2.25
C THR A 70 8.54 8.57 -0.82
N ARG A 71 7.28 8.60 -0.39
CA ARG A 71 6.86 8.11 0.92
C ARG A 71 7.06 6.60 1.05
N ALA A 72 6.66 5.81 0.05
CA ALA A 72 6.83 4.36 0.04
C ALA A 72 8.32 3.99 0.14
N LYS A 73 9.21 4.70 -0.57
CA LYS A 73 10.67 4.50 -0.46
C LYS A 73 11.20 4.74 0.96
N ARG A 74 10.71 5.76 1.67
CA ARG A 74 11.10 6.01 3.07
C ARG A 74 10.61 4.90 4.00
N GLN A 75 9.35 4.51 3.82
CA GLN A 75 8.77 3.39 4.58
C GLN A 75 9.54 2.09 4.33
N LEU A 76 10.01 1.84 3.09
CA LEU A 76 10.84 0.67 2.77
C LEU A 76 12.15 0.64 3.57
N VAL A 77 12.83 1.78 3.74
CA VAL A 77 14.05 1.86 4.54
C VAL A 77 13.76 1.51 6.01
N ASP A 78 12.66 2.02 6.55
CA ASP A 78 12.24 1.73 7.93
C ASP A 78 11.80 0.24 8.08
N LEU A 79 11.23 -0.34 7.02
CA LEU A 79 10.78 -1.72 6.96
C LEU A 79 11.92 -2.73 6.89
N GLU A 80 12.92 -2.49 6.02
CA GLU A 80 14.10 -3.35 5.90
C GLU A 80 14.88 -3.44 7.22
N ALA A 81 14.85 -2.37 8.03
CA ALA A 81 15.49 -2.34 9.34
C ALA A 81 14.73 -3.12 10.42
N THR A 82 13.43 -3.40 10.22
CA THR A 82 12.53 -3.82 11.31
C THR A 82 11.80 -5.14 11.05
N GLU A 83 11.53 -5.52 9.80
CA GLU A 83 10.71 -6.70 9.47
C GLU A 83 11.32 -7.60 8.37
N THR A 84 11.71 -8.81 8.77
CA THR A 84 12.05 -9.92 7.86
C THR A 84 10.91 -10.32 6.92
N SER A 85 9.66 -10.02 7.27
CA SER A 85 8.45 -10.29 6.46
C SER A 85 8.45 -9.57 5.11
N PHE A 86 9.11 -8.41 5.04
CA PHE A 86 9.12 -7.59 3.83
C PHE A 86 10.15 -8.08 2.80
N LEU A 87 11.26 -8.64 3.26
CA LEU A 87 12.20 -9.39 2.40
C LEU A 87 11.49 -10.57 1.72
N ALA A 88 10.60 -11.26 2.43
CA ALA A 88 9.79 -12.33 1.83
C ALA A 88 8.84 -11.83 0.73
N LEU A 89 8.38 -10.57 0.78
CA LEU A 89 7.59 -9.92 -0.27
C LEU A 89 8.45 -9.62 -1.50
N ALA A 90 9.69 -9.17 -1.30
CA ALA A 90 10.66 -8.97 -2.39
C ALA A 90 11.05 -10.31 -3.05
N ASP A 91 11.24 -11.36 -2.26
CA ASP A 91 11.57 -12.70 -2.78
C ASP A 91 10.36 -13.38 -3.44
N TYR A 92 9.15 -13.13 -2.93
CA TYR A 92 7.89 -13.50 -3.59
C TYR A 92 7.71 -12.76 -4.93
N ALA A 93 8.06 -11.48 -5.01
CA ALA A 93 8.04 -10.70 -6.25
C ALA A 93 9.09 -11.19 -7.28
N LYS A 94 10.22 -11.75 -6.83
CA LYS A 94 11.21 -12.41 -7.70
C LYS A 94 10.76 -13.79 -8.18
N GLY A 95 9.65 -14.32 -7.65
CA GLY A 95 9.12 -15.64 -8.01
C GLY A 95 9.91 -16.82 -7.44
N GLU A 96 10.70 -16.60 -6.38
CA GLU A 96 11.60 -17.62 -5.82
C GLU A 96 10.96 -18.51 -4.73
N LEU A 97 9.76 -18.18 -4.25
CA LEU A 97 9.00 -19.03 -3.33
C LEU A 97 8.03 -19.92 -4.13
N LYS A 98 8.43 -21.19 -4.33
CA LYS A 98 7.58 -22.29 -4.80
C LYS A 98 7.10 -23.14 -3.64
#